data_AF-A0A7C4MMQ7-F1
#
_entry.id   AF-A0A7C4MMQ7-F1
#
_cell.length_a   1.000
_cell.length_b   1.000
_cell.length_c   1.000
_cell.angle_alpha   90.00
_cell.angle_beta   90.00
_cell.angle_gamma   90.00
#
_symmetry.space_group_name_H-M   'P 1'
#
loop_
_entity.id
_entity.type
_entity.pdbx_description
1 polymer ?
#
loop_
_entity_poly.entity_id
_entity_poly.type
_entity_poly.pdbx_seq_one_letter_code
_entity_poly.pdbx_strand_id
1 'polypeptide(L)'
;MRYTDEISTLRKSPKYKYAKIILESLLNREIPDERVIKKLYKKSYKKIISFCEHFLQEKYGVPRVHDISAPTLISDARLDIAKNKNFQIIHHDLLDFKVPEKKYLEKFFGIYTDAVERSYTLFIQQKKIRKSGISMTCHHNRVACTFYELNKDNPEIKWYASVAALHDFIEDLMYTLKDEHGNRYTIENYQEFLDRMIPKDLQEPVKLLTNHYDMILKYVDYHLDKRGKRFNKDNVIEFLKMLDYQAYTEMKDFIIKTINVIENSPYEETSSKDYLEDMKWKCYTELYIPELVNMSYSDNAHHNAHLVLLVKIIDLSDNNHGLDSMDQNSKIKNIRKSVITSDLIESLDKNRLLSNYTREIREDALVKAEHFVLKDLMHEESCQDFFVDALVKIRKMRDVFYIQE
;
A
#
# COMPACT_ATOMS: atom_id res chain seq x y z
N MET A 1 15.67 3.46 11.63
CA MET A 1 15.04 4.20 12.76
C MET A 1 13.51 4.05 12.65
N ARG A 2 12.85 3.39 13.61
CA ARG A 2 11.39 3.11 13.55
C ARG A 2 10.47 4.26 13.91
N TYR A 3 10.98 5.20 14.70
CA TYR A 3 10.23 6.35 15.14
C TYR A 3 10.61 7.53 14.26
N THR A 4 9.63 8.09 13.55
CA THR A 4 9.80 9.40 12.91
C THR A 4 10.03 10.47 13.99
N ASP A 5 10.54 11.63 13.59
CA ASP A 5 10.67 12.79 14.49
C ASP A 5 9.33 13.18 15.12
N GLU A 6 8.22 13.01 14.40
CA GLU A 6 6.87 13.26 14.91
C GLU A 6 6.51 12.28 16.04
N ILE A 7 6.72 10.98 15.87
CA ILE A 7 6.46 9.99 16.93
C ILE A 7 7.35 10.28 18.14
N SER A 8 8.62 10.59 17.90
CA SER A 8 9.58 10.95 18.94
C SER A 8 9.16 12.21 19.70
N THR A 9 8.56 13.19 19.02
CA THR A 9 8.03 14.41 19.62
C THR A 9 6.77 14.13 20.45
N LEU A 10 5.84 13.33 19.92
CA LEU A 10 4.63 12.93 20.63
C LEU A 10 4.97 12.23 21.97
N ARG A 11 5.98 11.35 21.95
CA ARG A 11 6.46 10.61 23.14
C ARG A 11 7.00 11.50 24.25
N LYS A 12 7.44 12.72 23.96
CA LYS A 12 7.91 13.68 24.98
C LYS A 12 6.78 14.33 25.77
N SER A 13 5.54 14.25 25.28
CA SER A 13 4.38 14.77 25.99
C SER A 13 4.10 13.99 27.27
N PRO A 14 3.89 14.63 28.43
CA PRO A 14 3.50 13.95 29.66
C PRO A 14 2.21 13.12 29.51
N LYS A 15 1.32 13.53 28.60
CA LYS A 15 0.06 12.84 28.30
C LYS A 15 0.26 11.51 27.58
N TYR A 16 1.34 11.38 26.81
CA TYR A 16 1.63 10.17 26.03
C TYR A 16 1.65 8.92 26.90
N LYS A 17 2.25 9.02 28.10
CA LYS A 17 2.27 7.90 29.06
C LYS A 17 0.87 7.44 29.45
N TYR A 18 -0.06 8.36 29.70
CA TYR A 18 -1.42 8.02 30.09
C TYR A 18 -2.23 7.48 28.91
N ALA A 19 -2.11 8.11 27.74
CA ALA A 19 -2.75 7.63 26.51
C ALA A 19 -2.26 6.22 26.13
N LYS A 20 -0.97 5.95 26.29
CA LYS A 20 -0.37 4.63 26.05
C LYS A 20 -0.94 3.57 26.99
N ILE A 21 -1.03 3.83 28.29
CA ILE A 21 -1.66 2.91 29.25
C ILE A 21 -3.12 2.64 28.87
N ILE A 22 -3.86 3.68 28.45
CA ILE A 22 -5.26 3.52 28.01
C ILE A 22 -5.34 2.64 26.76
N LEU A 23 -4.50 2.88 25.76
CA LEU A 23 -4.44 2.06 24.56
C LEU A 23 -4.10 0.60 24.91
N GLU A 24 -3.06 0.37 25.70
CA GLU A 24 -2.65 -0.98 26.13
C GLU A 24 -3.77 -1.71 26.87
N SER A 25 -4.48 -1.05 27.79
CA SER A 25 -5.64 -1.66 28.47
C SER A 25 -6.75 -2.00 27.48
N LEU A 26 -7.12 -1.09 26.57
CA LEU A 26 -8.14 -1.35 25.55
C LEU A 26 -7.76 -2.52 24.64
N LEU A 27 -6.50 -2.59 24.21
CA LEU A 27 -6.00 -3.69 23.40
C LEU A 27 -6.06 -5.02 24.16
N ASN A 28 -5.66 -5.05 25.44
CA ASN A 28 -5.74 -6.23 26.32
C ASN A 28 -7.15 -6.54 26.83
N ARG A 29 -8.17 -5.83 26.34
CA ARG A 29 -9.58 -6.00 26.70
C ARG A 29 -9.90 -5.69 28.17
N GLU A 30 -9.16 -4.75 28.74
CA GLU A 30 -9.34 -4.28 30.11
C GLU A 30 -9.89 -2.85 30.11
N ILE A 31 -10.78 -2.55 31.07
CA ILE A 31 -11.18 -1.16 31.32
C ILE A 31 -9.96 -0.43 31.88
N PRO A 32 -9.49 0.66 31.25
CA PRO A 32 -8.33 1.38 31.76
C PRO A 32 -8.59 1.94 33.16
N ASP A 33 -7.54 1.99 34.00
CA ASP A 33 -7.63 2.53 35.37
C ASP A 33 -8.26 3.93 35.36
N GLU A 34 -9.34 4.10 36.13
CA GLU A 34 -10.06 5.36 36.30
C GLU A 34 -9.12 6.51 36.67
N ARG A 35 -8.07 6.27 37.46
CA ARG A 35 -7.06 7.27 37.82
C ARG A 35 -6.28 7.77 36.62
N VAL A 36 -6.00 6.91 35.64
CA VAL A 36 -5.31 7.28 34.39
C VAL A 36 -6.26 8.08 33.50
N ILE A 37 -7.50 7.63 33.32
CA ILE A 37 -8.53 8.33 32.53
C ILE A 37 -8.81 9.72 33.13
N LYS A 38 -8.92 9.83 34.46
CA LYS A 38 -9.12 11.12 35.16
C LYS A 38 -7.98 12.10 34.91
N LYS A 39 -6.73 11.63 34.87
CA LYS A 39 -5.57 12.49 34.59
C LYS A 39 -5.60 13.07 33.18
N LEU A 40 -6.09 12.31 32.20
CA LEU A 40 -6.11 12.72 30.81
C LEU A 40 -7.35 13.55 30.46
N TYR A 41 -8.54 13.13 30.90
CA TYR A 41 -9.82 13.70 30.46
C TYR A 41 -10.58 14.48 31.54
N LYS A 42 -10.03 14.61 32.75
CA LYS A 42 -10.54 15.42 33.86
C LYS A 42 -12.03 15.14 34.12
N LYS A 43 -12.92 16.09 33.82
CA LYS A 43 -14.36 16.00 34.11
C LYS A 43 -15.11 15.00 33.21
N SER A 44 -14.58 14.69 32.02
CA SER A 44 -15.23 13.79 31.06
C SER A 44 -14.99 12.30 31.35
N TYR A 45 -14.19 11.96 32.37
CA TYR A 45 -13.71 10.60 32.62
C TYR A 45 -14.83 9.54 32.72
N LYS A 46 -15.97 9.85 33.35
CA LYS A 46 -17.08 8.90 33.49
C LYS A 46 -17.65 8.47 32.14
N LYS A 47 -17.75 9.42 31.21
CA LYS A 47 -18.27 9.15 29.88
C LYS A 47 -17.28 8.34 29.05
N ILE A 48 -15.99 8.63 29.21
CA ILE A 48 -14.90 7.84 28.59
C ILE A 48 -14.91 6.39 29.08
N ILE A 49 -15.10 6.14 30.38
CA ILE A 49 -15.26 4.77 30.92
C ILE A 49 -16.43 4.06 30.26
N SER A 50 -17.60 4.71 30.16
CA SER A 50 -18.76 4.13 29.48
C SER A 50 -18.49 3.78 28.01
N PHE A 51 -17.71 4.59 27.29
CA PHE A 51 -17.28 4.25 25.93
C PHE A 51 -16.35 3.04 25.90
N CYS A 52 -15.43 2.91 26.87
CA CYS A 52 -14.57 1.73 27.00
C CYS A 52 -15.41 0.47 27.23
N GLU A 53 -16.35 0.51 28.19
CA GLU A 53 -17.23 -0.61 28.50
C GLU A 53 -18.01 -1.09 27.28
N HIS A 54 -18.56 -0.16 26.49
CA HIS A 54 -19.27 -0.52 25.26
C HIS A 54 -18.34 -1.12 24.21
N PHE A 55 -17.16 -0.52 23.99
CA PHE A 55 -16.17 -1.03 23.03
C PHE A 55 -15.69 -2.45 23.38
N LEU A 56 -15.52 -2.75 24.66
CA LEU A 56 -15.02 -4.03 25.16
C LEU A 56 -16.03 -5.19 25.05
N GLN A 57 -17.30 -4.90 24.74
CA GLN A 57 -18.32 -5.92 24.46
C GLN A 57 -18.02 -6.69 23.16
N GLU A 58 -17.25 -6.10 22.25
CA GLU A 58 -16.80 -6.77 21.03
C GLU A 58 -15.76 -7.85 21.32
N LYS A 59 -15.83 -8.94 20.54
CA LYS A 59 -14.84 -10.02 20.59
C LYS A 59 -13.73 -9.71 19.58
N TYR A 60 -12.54 -9.45 20.10
CA TYR A 60 -11.31 -9.34 19.33
C TYR A 60 -10.40 -10.54 19.61
N GLY A 61 -9.40 -10.75 18.74
CA GLY A 61 -8.41 -11.83 18.89
C GLY A 61 -7.35 -11.52 19.95
N VAL A 62 -6.22 -12.21 19.88
CA VAL A 62 -5.08 -11.99 20.78
C VAL A 62 -4.33 -10.72 20.37
N PRO A 63 -4.02 -9.79 21.29
CA PRO A 63 -3.26 -8.59 20.96
C PRO A 63 -1.91 -8.94 20.33
N ARG A 64 -1.59 -8.29 19.20
CA ARG A 64 -0.30 -8.43 18.55
C ARG A 64 0.77 -7.76 19.40
N VAL A 65 1.81 -8.50 19.75
CA VAL A 65 2.93 -7.99 20.55
C VAL A 65 3.99 -7.38 19.64
N HIS A 66 4.59 -6.27 20.07
CA HIS A 66 5.73 -5.66 19.39
C HIS A 66 6.91 -6.61 19.26
N ASP A 67 7.50 -6.68 18.06
CA ASP A 67 8.76 -7.37 17.84
C ASP A 67 9.92 -6.39 18.01
N ILE A 68 10.37 -6.26 19.26
CA ILE A 68 11.52 -5.42 19.62
C ILE A 68 12.82 -5.85 18.93
N SER A 69 12.87 -7.07 18.41
CA SER A 69 14.03 -7.66 17.73
C SER A 69 13.90 -7.68 16.21
N ALA A 70 12.81 -7.15 15.64
CA ALA A 70 12.70 -7.01 14.20
C ALA A 70 13.90 -6.17 13.69
N PRO A 71 14.33 -6.34 12.44
CA PRO A 71 15.42 -5.54 11.90
C PRO A 71 14.91 -4.18 11.37
N THR A 72 15.83 -3.39 10.80
CA THR A 72 15.57 -2.08 10.18
C THR A 72 16.21 -1.97 8.79
N LEU A 73 16.34 -3.08 8.07
CA LEU A 73 17.06 -3.18 6.80
C LEU A 73 16.57 -2.16 5.76
N ILE A 74 15.26 -2.07 5.53
CA ILE A 74 14.68 -1.14 4.53
C ILE A 74 14.89 0.29 4.99
N SER A 75 14.66 0.54 6.28
CA SER A 75 14.86 1.86 6.90
C SER A 75 16.31 2.32 6.79
N ASP A 76 17.28 1.44 7.01
CA ASP A 76 18.70 1.76 7.00
C ASP A 76 19.18 1.97 5.55
N ALA A 77 18.73 1.13 4.61
CA ALA A 77 18.98 1.35 3.18
C ALA A 77 18.42 2.69 2.67
N ARG A 78 17.26 3.13 3.17
CA ARG A 78 16.72 4.47 2.88
C ARG A 78 17.60 5.58 3.40
N LEU A 79 18.13 5.44 4.61
CA LEU A 79 19.02 6.44 5.20
C LEU A 79 20.34 6.50 4.44
N ASP A 80 20.83 5.38 3.94
CA ASP A 80 22.08 5.33 3.18
C ASP A 80 21.91 5.85 1.76
N ILE A 81 20.82 5.49 1.07
CA ILE A 81 20.55 6.04 -0.27
C ILE A 81 20.28 7.55 -0.23
N ALA A 82 19.69 8.07 0.86
CA ALA A 82 19.50 9.51 1.03
C ALA A 82 20.81 10.30 1.11
N LYS A 83 21.94 9.65 1.44
CA LYS A 83 23.28 10.25 1.44
C LYS A 83 23.98 10.18 0.06
N ASN A 84 23.42 9.42 -0.89
CA ASN A 84 24.01 9.21 -2.21
C ASN A 84 23.77 10.42 -3.12
N LYS A 85 24.86 11.02 -3.64
CA LYS A 85 24.81 12.24 -4.47
C LYS A 85 23.95 12.08 -5.73
N ASN A 86 24.02 10.94 -6.42
CA ASN A 86 23.21 10.72 -7.63
C ASN A 86 21.73 10.63 -7.28
N PHE A 87 21.40 9.94 -6.19
CA PHE A 87 20.03 9.86 -5.71
C PHE A 87 19.47 11.25 -5.37
N GLN A 88 20.25 12.09 -4.66
CA GLN A 88 19.83 13.45 -4.31
C GLN A 88 19.55 14.32 -5.54
N ILE A 89 20.43 14.27 -6.55
CA ILE A 89 20.25 15.02 -7.80
C ILE A 89 18.99 14.57 -8.52
N ILE A 90 18.84 13.26 -8.75
CA ILE A 90 17.64 12.68 -9.36
C ILE A 90 16.39 13.10 -8.59
N HIS A 91 16.40 12.94 -7.27
CA HIS A 91 15.23 13.22 -6.45
C HIS A 91 14.86 14.71 -6.47
N HIS A 92 15.85 15.61 -6.49
CA HIS A 92 15.62 17.04 -6.60
C HIS A 92 14.99 17.41 -7.96
N ASP A 93 15.52 16.88 -9.06
CA ASP A 93 14.94 17.10 -10.39
C ASP A 93 13.48 16.62 -10.46
N LEU A 94 13.20 15.42 -9.91
CA LEU A 94 11.85 14.86 -9.90
C LEU A 94 10.87 15.66 -9.02
N LEU A 95 11.34 16.23 -7.90
CA LEU A 95 10.54 17.14 -7.05
C LEU A 95 10.14 18.41 -7.81
N ASP A 96 11.03 18.88 -8.69
CA ASP A 96 10.81 20.02 -9.60
C ASP A 96 10.05 19.64 -10.88
N PHE A 97 9.54 18.41 -10.99
CA PHE A 97 8.91 17.87 -12.21
C PHE A 97 9.81 17.96 -13.45
N LYS A 98 11.12 17.78 -13.27
CA LYS A 98 12.12 17.71 -14.34
C LYS A 98 12.57 16.27 -14.54
N VAL A 99 12.85 15.92 -15.80
CA VAL A 99 13.43 14.62 -16.14
C VAL A 99 14.92 14.65 -15.76
N PRO A 100 15.41 13.74 -14.91
CA PRO A 100 16.81 13.71 -14.49
C PRO A 100 17.74 13.35 -15.64
N GLU A 101 18.97 13.87 -15.63
CA GLU A 101 19.97 13.50 -16.64
C GLU A 101 20.35 12.01 -16.57
N LYS A 102 20.44 11.35 -17.75
CA LYS A 102 20.76 9.92 -17.89
C LYS A 102 21.97 9.46 -17.08
N LYS A 103 23.07 10.23 -17.06
CA LYS A 103 24.31 9.87 -16.36
C LYS A 103 24.10 9.58 -14.86
N TYR A 104 23.11 10.23 -14.23
CA TYR A 104 22.79 9.96 -12.83
C TYR A 104 21.97 8.69 -12.66
N LEU A 105 21.03 8.46 -13.60
CA LEU A 105 20.16 7.28 -13.68
C LEU A 105 20.95 5.99 -13.98
N GLU A 106 21.96 6.05 -14.85
CA GLU A 106 22.82 4.92 -15.27
C GLU A 106 23.47 4.17 -14.10
N LYS A 107 23.75 4.87 -13.00
CA LYS A 107 24.26 4.28 -11.77
C LYS A 107 23.31 3.20 -11.23
N PHE A 108 22.02 3.49 -11.21
CA PHE A 108 20.99 2.63 -10.62
C PHE A 108 20.37 1.67 -11.62
N PHE A 109 20.25 2.07 -12.89
CA PHE A 109 19.44 1.35 -13.89
C PHE A 109 20.25 0.75 -15.04
N GLY A 110 21.47 1.20 -15.28
CA GLY A 110 22.36 0.64 -16.30
C GLY A 110 21.72 0.64 -17.69
N ILE A 111 21.65 -0.53 -18.34
CA ILE A 111 21.08 -0.67 -19.68
C ILE A 111 19.60 -0.29 -19.77
N TYR A 112 18.88 -0.25 -18.64
CA TYR A 112 17.45 0.09 -18.57
C TYR A 112 17.20 1.59 -18.33
N THR A 113 18.25 2.41 -18.32
CA THR A 113 18.13 3.86 -18.05
C THR A 113 17.13 4.54 -18.96
N ASP A 114 17.13 4.21 -20.26
CA ASP A 114 16.20 4.81 -21.23
C ASP A 114 14.73 4.46 -20.94
N ALA A 115 14.47 3.25 -20.45
CA ALA A 115 13.11 2.83 -20.08
C ALA A 115 12.63 3.59 -18.83
N VAL A 116 13.49 3.77 -17.83
CA VAL A 116 13.17 4.49 -16.59
C VAL A 116 13.01 5.99 -16.85
N GLU A 117 13.90 6.60 -17.64
CA GLU A 117 13.80 8.01 -18.05
C GLU A 117 12.50 8.26 -18.82
N ARG A 118 12.16 7.39 -19.79
CA ARG A 118 10.89 7.45 -20.51
C ARG A 118 9.71 7.36 -19.55
N SER A 119 9.77 6.46 -18.57
CA SER A 119 8.73 6.35 -17.54
C SER A 119 8.55 7.66 -16.79
N TYR A 120 9.64 8.23 -16.25
CA TYR A 120 9.57 9.49 -15.52
C TYR A 120 9.05 10.64 -16.39
N THR A 121 9.48 10.70 -17.65
CA THR A 121 8.97 11.66 -18.64
C THR A 121 7.46 11.56 -18.80
N LEU A 122 6.92 10.35 -18.97
CA LEU A 122 5.48 10.14 -19.15
C LEU A 122 4.69 10.52 -17.89
N PHE A 123 5.14 10.13 -16.70
CA PHE A 123 4.49 10.51 -15.44
C PHE A 123 4.47 12.04 -15.24
N ILE A 124 5.58 12.73 -15.56
CA ILE A 124 5.69 14.19 -15.49
C ILE A 124 4.75 14.86 -16.50
N GLN A 125 4.75 14.41 -17.77
CA GLN A 125 3.89 14.96 -18.82
C GLN A 125 2.40 14.79 -18.50
N GLN A 126 2.03 13.65 -17.90
CA GLN A 126 0.67 13.38 -17.43
C GLN A 126 0.34 14.07 -16.09
N LYS A 127 1.27 14.87 -15.54
CA LYS A 127 1.13 15.61 -14.27
C LYS A 127 0.68 14.73 -13.11
N LYS A 128 1.22 13.51 -13.06
CA LYS A 128 0.87 12.52 -12.03
C LYS A 128 1.47 12.92 -10.69
N ILE A 129 0.60 13.21 -9.73
CA ILE A 129 0.95 13.64 -8.39
C ILE A 129 0.44 12.65 -7.35
N ARG A 130 1.22 12.48 -6.28
CA ARG A 130 0.81 11.76 -5.08
C ARG A 130 -0.21 12.59 -4.30
N LYS A 131 -0.96 11.96 -3.40
CA LYS A 131 -1.87 12.66 -2.45
C LYS A 131 -1.14 13.71 -1.60
N SER A 132 0.16 13.52 -1.35
CA SER A 132 1.02 14.48 -0.65
C SER A 132 1.44 15.69 -1.49
N GLY A 133 1.02 15.78 -2.75
CA GLY A 133 1.31 16.89 -3.66
C GLY A 133 2.64 16.80 -4.41
N ILE A 134 3.50 15.83 -4.10
CA ILE A 134 4.77 15.62 -4.82
C ILE A 134 4.57 14.75 -6.06
N SER A 135 5.51 14.85 -7.01
CA SER A 135 5.54 14.00 -8.22
C SER A 135 5.52 12.51 -7.87
N MET A 136 4.75 11.72 -8.63
CA MET A 136 4.74 10.25 -8.48
C MET A 136 6.10 9.61 -8.74
N THR A 137 6.87 10.18 -9.65
CA THR A 137 8.23 9.71 -9.96
C THR A 137 9.17 9.75 -8.75
N CYS A 138 8.95 10.67 -7.80
CA CYS A 138 9.69 10.69 -6.54
C CYS A 138 9.49 9.42 -5.72
N HIS A 139 8.29 8.85 -5.73
CA HIS A 139 7.98 7.57 -5.09
C HIS A 139 8.69 6.42 -5.81
N HIS A 140 8.57 6.34 -7.14
CA HIS A 140 9.25 5.28 -7.91
C HIS A 140 10.77 5.32 -7.72
N ASN A 141 11.37 6.50 -7.72
CA ASN A 141 12.80 6.66 -7.47
C ASN A 141 13.21 6.20 -6.07
N ARG A 142 12.43 6.53 -5.03
CA ARG A 142 12.71 6.07 -3.66
C ARG A 142 12.60 4.56 -3.55
N VAL A 143 11.56 3.95 -4.10
CA VAL A 143 11.38 2.48 -4.07
C VAL A 143 12.54 1.81 -4.80
N ALA A 144 12.85 2.24 -6.02
CA ALA A 144 13.91 1.65 -6.84
C ALA A 144 15.30 1.81 -6.25
N CYS A 145 15.66 3.00 -5.78
CA CYS A 145 17.00 3.23 -5.23
C CYS A 145 17.17 2.62 -3.83
N THR A 146 16.09 2.48 -3.05
CA THR A 146 16.11 1.70 -1.80
C THR A 146 16.35 0.22 -2.11
N PHE A 147 15.67 -0.32 -3.13
CA PHE A 147 15.89 -1.69 -3.59
C PHE A 147 17.35 -1.91 -4.00
N TYR A 148 17.90 -0.97 -4.79
CA TYR A 148 19.29 -0.98 -5.22
C TYR A 148 20.25 -1.06 -4.02
N GLU A 149 20.08 -0.21 -3.01
CA GLU A 149 20.97 -0.19 -1.84
C GLU A 149 20.88 -1.49 -1.03
N LEU A 150 19.68 -2.04 -0.85
CA LEU A 150 19.46 -3.30 -0.13
C LEU A 150 20.16 -4.51 -0.75
N ASN A 151 20.32 -4.50 -2.08
CA ASN A 151 20.80 -5.67 -2.83
C ASN A 151 21.96 -5.29 -3.77
N LYS A 152 22.78 -4.30 -3.40
CA LYS A 152 23.85 -3.76 -4.26
C LYS A 152 24.91 -4.77 -4.69
N ASP A 153 25.04 -5.86 -3.94
CA ASP A 153 25.97 -6.96 -4.23
C ASP A 153 25.39 -7.98 -5.23
N ASN A 154 24.10 -7.88 -5.57
CA ASN A 154 23.46 -8.74 -6.56
C ASN A 154 23.86 -8.28 -7.99
N PRO A 155 24.40 -9.17 -8.85
CA PRO A 155 24.80 -8.81 -10.21
C PRO A 155 23.64 -8.30 -11.09
N GLU A 156 22.40 -8.72 -10.81
CA GLU A 156 21.18 -8.32 -11.52
C GLU A 156 20.50 -7.09 -10.88
N ILE A 157 21.15 -6.42 -9.92
CA ILE A 157 20.51 -5.35 -9.13
C ILE A 157 19.90 -4.23 -9.98
N LYS A 158 20.53 -3.90 -11.11
CA LYS A 158 20.03 -2.86 -12.02
C LYS A 158 18.75 -3.27 -12.73
N TRP A 159 18.58 -4.56 -13.01
CA TRP A 159 17.34 -5.12 -13.55
C TRP A 159 16.21 -4.97 -12.53
N TYR A 160 16.43 -5.43 -11.29
CA TYR A 160 15.41 -5.33 -10.22
C TYR A 160 15.08 -3.88 -9.83
N ALA A 161 16.08 -3.00 -9.77
CA ALA A 161 15.86 -1.58 -9.54
C ALA A 161 14.99 -0.96 -10.66
N SER A 162 15.15 -1.43 -11.91
CA SER A 162 14.33 -0.97 -13.03
C SER A 162 12.91 -1.50 -12.98
N VAL A 163 12.71 -2.78 -12.60
CA VAL A 163 11.38 -3.33 -12.26
C VAL A 163 10.73 -2.48 -11.17
N ALA A 164 11.46 -2.16 -10.11
CA ALA A 164 10.98 -1.32 -9.00
C ALA A 164 10.64 0.11 -9.44
N ALA A 165 11.35 0.69 -10.41
CA ALA A 165 11.02 2.01 -10.96
C ALA A 165 9.76 1.98 -11.85
N LEU A 166 9.36 0.81 -12.35
CA LEU A 166 8.23 0.59 -13.24
C LEU A 166 7.03 -0.10 -12.57
N HIS A 167 7.08 -0.39 -11.27
CA HIS A 167 6.08 -1.25 -10.60
C HIS A 167 4.63 -0.77 -10.73
N ASP A 168 4.40 0.55 -10.68
CA ASP A 168 3.07 1.16 -10.84
C ASP A 168 2.81 1.67 -12.28
N PHE A 169 3.74 1.45 -13.21
CA PHE A 169 3.71 2.05 -14.55
C PHE A 169 2.44 1.69 -15.32
N ILE A 170 2.05 0.43 -15.28
CA ILE A 170 0.88 -0.08 -16.00
C ILE A 170 -0.41 0.49 -15.38
N GLU A 171 -0.56 0.40 -14.06
CA GLU A 171 -1.77 0.83 -13.34
C GLU A 171 -2.08 2.32 -13.51
N ASP A 172 -1.05 3.15 -13.52
CA ASP A 172 -1.22 4.60 -13.49
C ASP A 172 -1.22 5.25 -14.87
N LEU A 173 -0.51 4.67 -15.85
CA LEU A 173 -0.36 5.30 -17.15
C LEU A 173 -1.25 4.72 -18.24
N MET A 174 -1.62 3.44 -18.20
CA MET A 174 -2.34 2.79 -19.30
C MET A 174 -3.59 3.58 -19.72
N TYR A 175 -4.52 3.85 -18.79
CA TYR A 175 -5.74 4.61 -19.10
C TYR A 175 -5.55 6.11 -19.35
N THR A 176 -4.32 6.63 -19.28
CA THR A 176 -4.02 8.05 -19.52
C THR A 176 -3.29 8.29 -20.83
N LEU A 177 -2.42 7.36 -21.22
CA LEU A 177 -1.65 7.45 -22.46
C LEU A 177 -2.54 7.15 -23.65
N LYS A 178 -2.17 7.74 -24.78
CA LYS A 178 -2.86 7.57 -26.06
C LYS A 178 -1.95 6.85 -27.06
N ASP A 179 -2.57 6.04 -27.91
CA ASP A 179 -1.94 5.42 -29.06
C ASP A 179 -1.65 6.46 -30.18
N GLU A 180 -1.13 5.99 -31.31
CA GLU A 180 -0.84 6.83 -32.48
C GLU A 180 -2.08 7.41 -33.17
N HIS A 181 -3.26 6.85 -32.88
CA HIS A 181 -4.56 7.31 -33.39
C HIS A 181 -5.28 8.23 -32.40
N GLY A 182 -4.71 8.48 -31.22
CA GLY A 182 -5.28 9.33 -30.17
C GLY A 182 -6.27 8.63 -29.24
N ASN A 183 -6.44 7.30 -29.34
CA ASN A 183 -7.26 6.50 -28.44
C ASN A 183 -6.48 6.16 -27.18
N ARG A 184 -7.17 6.09 -26.03
CA ARG A 184 -6.52 5.69 -24.78
C ARG A 184 -6.23 4.20 -24.77
N TYR A 185 -5.11 3.80 -24.16
CA TYR A 185 -4.89 2.40 -23.86
C TYR A 185 -5.91 1.91 -22.80
N THR A 186 -6.36 0.67 -22.95
CA THR A 186 -7.33 -0.02 -22.08
C THR A 186 -6.91 -1.49 -21.92
N ILE A 187 -7.73 -2.31 -21.28
CA ILE A 187 -7.49 -3.75 -21.23
C ILE A 187 -7.58 -4.42 -22.62
N GLU A 188 -8.19 -3.76 -23.62
CA GLU A 188 -8.36 -4.28 -24.99
C GLU A 188 -7.04 -4.30 -25.77
N ASN A 189 -6.15 -3.33 -25.53
CA ASN A 189 -4.85 -3.20 -26.19
C ASN A 189 -3.70 -3.30 -25.18
N TYR A 190 -3.90 -4.11 -24.15
CA TYR A 190 -2.95 -4.34 -23.07
C TYR A 190 -1.58 -4.81 -23.57
N GLN A 191 -1.54 -5.80 -24.47
CA GLN A 191 -0.28 -6.34 -24.99
C GLN A 191 0.47 -5.31 -25.85
N GLU A 192 -0.26 -4.52 -26.65
CA GLU A 192 0.34 -3.42 -27.43
C GLU A 192 0.99 -2.37 -26.51
N PHE A 193 0.30 -2.01 -25.41
CA PHE A 193 0.86 -1.13 -24.39
C PHE A 193 2.17 -1.68 -23.82
N LEU A 194 2.19 -2.96 -23.44
CA LEU A 194 3.39 -3.61 -22.90
C LEU A 194 4.55 -3.60 -23.89
N ASP A 195 4.32 -4.05 -25.13
CA ASP A 195 5.36 -4.16 -26.15
C ASP A 195 5.94 -2.81 -26.55
N ARG A 196 5.13 -1.75 -26.52
CA ARG A 196 5.58 -0.39 -26.82
C ARG A 196 6.31 0.27 -25.65
N MET A 197 5.84 0.05 -24.42
CA MET A 197 6.24 0.88 -23.27
C MET A 197 7.25 0.23 -22.34
N ILE A 198 7.33 -1.11 -22.30
CA ILE A 198 8.15 -1.84 -21.33
C ILE A 198 9.08 -2.82 -22.07
N PRO A 199 10.41 -2.79 -21.82
CA PRO A 199 11.36 -3.76 -22.36
C PRO A 199 10.90 -5.20 -22.09
N LYS A 200 11.06 -6.10 -23.08
CA LYS A 200 10.46 -7.44 -23.07
C LYS A 200 10.80 -8.25 -21.83
N ASP A 201 12.05 -8.17 -21.39
CA ASP A 201 12.59 -8.85 -20.22
C ASP A 201 12.11 -8.27 -18.88
N LEU A 202 11.58 -7.03 -18.87
CA LEU A 202 10.95 -6.42 -17.69
C LEU A 202 9.43 -6.60 -17.67
N GLN A 203 8.80 -7.10 -18.74
CA GLN A 203 7.33 -7.16 -18.82
C GLN A 203 6.74 -8.07 -17.74
N GLU A 204 7.18 -9.33 -17.64
CA GLU A 204 6.62 -10.29 -16.68
C GLU A 204 6.72 -9.86 -15.20
N PRO A 205 7.86 -9.40 -14.66
CA PRO A 205 7.92 -8.94 -13.27
C PRO A 205 7.10 -7.67 -13.03
N VAL A 206 6.99 -6.76 -14.00
CA VAL A 206 6.14 -5.56 -13.87
C VAL A 206 4.67 -5.93 -13.95
N LYS A 207 4.28 -6.88 -14.82
CA LYS A 207 2.95 -7.49 -14.86
C LYS A 207 2.62 -8.10 -13.50
N LEU A 208 3.52 -8.90 -12.94
CA LEU A 208 3.32 -9.54 -11.64
C LEU A 208 3.06 -8.53 -10.52
N LEU A 209 3.73 -7.37 -10.54
CA LEU A 209 3.52 -6.28 -9.57
C LEU A 209 2.24 -5.47 -9.82
N THR A 210 1.62 -5.59 -10.99
CA THR A 210 0.42 -4.84 -11.36
C THR A 210 -0.84 -5.48 -10.77
N ASN A 211 -1.69 -4.67 -10.14
CA ASN A 211 -3.02 -5.03 -9.67
C ASN A 211 -4.04 -4.95 -10.81
N HIS A 212 -4.03 -5.97 -11.69
CA HIS A 212 -4.96 -6.07 -12.82
C HIS A 212 -6.43 -5.97 -12.42
N TYR A 213 -6.78 -6.39 -11.21
CA TYR A 213 -8.15 -6.28 -10.69
C TYR A 213 -8.61 -4.83 -10.55
N ASP A 214 -7.76 -3.93 -10.04
CA ASP A 214 -8.10 -2.50 -9.97
C ASP A 214 -8.26 -1.89 -11.36
N MET A 215 -7.44 -2.32 -12.34
CA MET A 215 -7.55 -1.89 -13.72
C MET A 215 -8.88 -2.34 -14.35
N ILE A 216 -9.26 -3.61 -14.18
CA ILE A 216 -10.54 -4.14 -14.65
C ILE A 216 -11.70 -3.34 -14.04
N LEU A 217 -11.70 -3.10 -12.73
CA LEU A 217 -12.77 -2.35 -12.07
C LEU A 217 -12.85 -0.89 -12.58
N LYS A 218 -11.72 -0.22 -12.80
CA LYS A 218 -11.66 1.11 -13.44
C LYS A 218 -12.23 1.09 -14.86
N TYR A 219 -11.94 0.05 -15.63
CA TYR A 219 -12.48 -0.13 -16.98
C TYR A 219 -14.00 -0.26 -16.95
N VAL A 220 -14.53 -1.13 -16.09
CA VAL A 220 -15.98 -1.33 -15.93
C VAL A 220 -16.65 -0.01 -15.52
N ASP A 221 -16.11 0.69 -14.53
CA ASP A 221 -16.66 1.96 -14.02
C ASP A 221 -16.82 2.99 -15.14
N TYR A 222 -15.77 3.21 -15.93
CA TYR A 222 -15.81 4.11 -17.08
C TYR A 222 -16.88 3.73 -18.11
N HIS A 223 -17.05 2.45 -18.41
CA HIS A 223 -18.03 2.01 -19.40
C HIS A 223 -19.47 2.00 -18.88
N LEU A 224 -19.68 1.71 -17.59
CA LEU A 224 -20.99 1.82 -16.97
C LEU A 224 -21.45 3.29 -16.91
N ASP A 225 -20.56 4.20 -16.50
CA ASP A 225 -20.84 5.63 -16.46
C ASP A 225 -21.25 6.16 -17.86
N LYS A 226 -20.50 5.78 -18.91
CA LYS A 226 -20.86 6.11 -20.30
C LYS A 226 -22.22 5.56 -20.76
N ARG A 227 -22.71 4.49 -20.14
CA ARG A 227 -24.03 3.88 -20.41
C ARG A 227 -25.12 4.43 -19.48
N GLY A 228 -24.82 5.38 -18.61
CA GLY A 228 -25.74 5.87 -17.58
C GLY A 228 -26.13 4.81 -16.54
N LYS A 229 -25.31 3.77 -16.37
CA LYS A 229 -25.51 2.68 -15.41
C LYS A 229 -24.72 2.95 -14.13
N ARG A 230 -25.30 2.63 -12.96
CA ARG A 230 -24.61 2.71 -11.67
C ARG A 230 -23.58 1.59 -11.52
N PHE A 231 -22.44 1.87 -10.90
CA PHE A 231 -21.51 0.84 -10.44
C PHE A 231 -22.13 0.08 -9.25
N ASN A 232 -22.69 -1.10 -9.51
CA ASN A 232 -23.29 -1.99 -8.52
C ASN A 232 -23.06 -3.46 -8.93
N LYS A 233 -23.39 -4.40 -8.05
CA LYS A 233 -23.11 -5.83 -8.26
C LYS A 233 -23.62 -6.35 -9.61
N ASP A 234 -24.90 -6.13 -9.90
CA ASP A 234 -25.55 -6.67 -11.09
C ASP A 234 -25.00 -6.07 -12.38
N ASN A 235 -24.84 -4.74 -12.45
CA ASN A 235 -24.31 -4.06 -13.64
C ASN A 235 -22.85 -4.44 -13.91
N VAL A 236 -22.04 -4.61 -12.85
CA VAL A 236 -20.64 -5.02 -13.00
C VAL A 236 -20.56 -6.46 -13.52
N ILE A 237 -21.32 -7.39 -12.94
CA ILE A 237 -21.34 -8.78 -13.39
C ILE A 237 -21.86 -8.88 -14.84
N GLU A 238 -22.96 -8.20 -15.15
CA GLU A 238 -23.52 -8.14 -16.50
C GLU A 238 -22.47 -7.66 -17.50
N PHE A 239 -21.79 -6.55 -17.19
CA PHE A 239 -20.76 -5.99 -18.08
C PHE A 239 -19.59 -6.96 -18.27
N LEU A 240 -19.04 -7.52 -17.19
CA LEU A 240 -17.89 -8.43 -17.27
C LEU A 240 -18.23 -9.71 -18.04
N LYS A 241 -19.45 -10.24 -17.91
CA LYS A 241 -19.91 -11.43 -18.66
C LYS A 241 -20.12 -11.16 -20.15
N MET A 242 -20.31 -9.90 -20.55
CA MET A 242 -20.43 -9.51 -21.96
C MET A 242 -19.07 -9.31 -22.65
N LEU A 243 -17.96 -9.31 -21.92
CA LEU A 243 -16.63 -9.19 -22.53
C LEU A 243 -16.30 -10.47 -23.31
N ASP A 244 -15.91 -10.32 -24.58
CA ASP A 244 -15.45 -11.43 -25.40
C ASP A 244 -14.06 -11.90 -24.93
N TYR A 245 -14.04 -12.94 -24.10
CA TYR A 245 -12.80 -13.51 -23.54
C TYR A 245 -11.77 -13.94 -24.58
N GLN A 246 -12.15 -14.16 -25.84
CA GLN A 246 -11.17 -14.45 -26.91
C GLN A 246 -10.35 -13.21 -27.28
N ALA A 247 -10.93 -12.02 -27.17
CA ALA A 247 -10.23 -10.75 -27.41
C ALA A 247 -9.32 -10.30 -26.24
N TYR A 248 -9.48 -10.91 -25.05
CA TYR A 248 -8.78 -10.50 -23.81
C TYR A 248 -7.87 -11.59 -23.24
N THR A 249 -7.06 -12.25 -24.09
CA THR A 249 -6.33 -13.47 -23.67
C THR A 249 -5.48 -13.27 -22.39
N GLU A 250 -4.76 -12.15 -22.28
CA GLU A 250 -3.93 -11.81 -21.11
C GLU A 250 -4.74 -11.42 -19.85
N MET A 251 -5.97 -10.93 -20.02
CA MET A 251 -6.80 -10.41 -18.93
C MET A 251 -7.90 -11.38 -18.49
N LYS A 252 -8.14 -12.45 -19.26
CA LYS A 252 -9.25 -13.40 -19.09
C LYS A 252 -9.33 -13.96 -17.68
N ASP A 253 -8.22 -14.48 -17.16
CA ASP A 253 -8.21 -15.13 -15.85
C ASP A 253 -8.49 -14.13 -14.72
N PHE A 254 -7.95 -12.92 -14.83
CA PHE A 254 -8.24 -11.83 -13.88
C PHE A 254 -9.71 -11.42 -13.92
N ILE A 255 -10.33 -11.36 -15.10
CA ILE A 255 -11.76 -11.04 -15.25
C ILE A 255 -12.62 -12.12 -14.58
N ILE A 256 -12.35 -13.40 -14.85
CA ILE A 256 -13.10 -14.52 -14.28
C ILE A 256 -13.03 -14.49 -12.75
N LYS A 257 -11.84 -14.27 -12.18
CA LYS A 257 -11.66 -14.18 -10.73
C LYS A 257 -12.35 -12.95 -10.14
N THR A 258 -12.35 -11.83 -10.86
CA THR A 258 -13.12 -10.62 -10.47
C THR A 258 -14.61 -10.93 -10.36
N ILE A 259 -15.18 -11.61 -11.38
CA ILE A 259 -16.60 -12.03 -11.37
C ILE A 259 -16.87 -12.90 -10.14
N ASN A 260 -16.06 -13.93 -9.91
CA ASN A 260 -16.24 -14.85 -8.79
C ASN A 260 -16.22 -14.14 -7.43
N VAL A 261 -15.31 -13.18 -7.22
CA VAL A 261 -15.24 -12.42 -5.97
C VAL A 261 -16.45 -11.52 -5.78
N ILE A 262 -16.94 -10.88 -6.85
CA ILE A 262 -18.11 -10.01 -6.80
C ILE A 262 -19.40 -10.82 -6.57
N GLU A 263 -19.57 -11.94 -7.28
CA GLU A 263 -20.72 -12.85 -7.13
C GLU A 263 -20.85 -13.37 -5.70
N ASN A 264 -19.74 -13.75 -5.08
CA ASN A 264 -19.70 -14.27 -3.72
C ASN A 264 -19.61 -13.19 -2.63
N SER A 265 -19.51 -11.91 -3.01
CA SER A 265 -19.52 -10.81 -2.05
C SER A 265 -20.93 -10.55 -1.51
N PRO A 266 -21.10 -10.36 -0.17
CA PRO A 266 -22.34 -9.81 0.35
C PRO A 266 -22.55 -8.41 -0.25
N TYR A 267 -23.77 -8.15 -0.72
CA TYR A 267 -24.12 -6.87 -1.34
C TYR A 267 -25.07 -6.10 -0.42
N GLU A 268 -24.62 -4.91 -0.03
CA GLU A 268 -25.45 -3.90 0.62
C GLU A 268 -25.58 -2.72 -0.34
N GLU A 269 -26.80 -2.17 -0.48
CA GLU A 269 -27.02 -1.05 -1.37
C GLU A 269 -26.28 0.19 -0.86
N THR A 270 -25.35 0.69 -1.68
CA THR A 270 -24.47 1.82 -1.36
C THR A 270 -24.32 2.76 -2.57
N SER A 271 -23.57 3.85 -2.41
CA SER A 271 -23.21 4.68 -3.56
C SER A 271 -22.28 3.93 -4.51
N SER A 272 -22.29 4.28 -5.80
CA SER A 272 -21.39 3.66 -6.79
C SER A 272 -19.91 3.81 -6.43
N LYS A 273 -19.55 4.93 -5.82
CA LYS A 273 -18.18 5.20 -5.36
C LYS A 273 -17.78 4.30 -4.19
N ASP A 274 -18.67 4.13 -3.20
CA ASP A 274 -18.39 3.30 -2.03
C ASP A 274 -18.29 1.83 -2.45
N TYR A 275 -19.22 1.36 -3.28
CA TYR A 275 -19.18 -0.01 -3.80
C TYR A 275 -17.91 -0.30 -4.61
N LEU A 276 -17.49 0.63 -5.48
CA LEU A 276 -16.23 0.51 -6.23
C LEU A 276 -15.02 0.41 -5.28
N GLU A 277 -14.93 1.28 -4.28
CA GLU A 277 -13.82 1.27 -3.31
C GLU A 277 -13.77 0.00 -2.46
N ASP A 278 -14.94 -0.56 -2.13
CA ASP A 278 -15.06 -1.83 -1.41
C ASP A 278 -14.63 -3.02 -2.27
N MET A 279 -15.05 -3.06 -3.54
CA MET A 279 -14.62 -4.12 -4.47
C MET A 279 -13.14 -4.04 -4.80
N LYS A 280 -12.57 -2.83 -4.96
CA LYS A 280 -11.12 -2.65 -5.11
C LYS A 280 -10.37 -3.17 -3.89
N TRP A 281 -10.84 -2.85 -2.70
CA TRP A 281 -10.24 -3.35 -1.46
C TRP A 281 -10.34 -4.88 -1.36
N LYS A 282 -11.50 -5.46 -1.66
CA LYS A 282 -11.73 -6.90 -1.62
C LYS A 282 -10.83 -7.64 -2.63
N CYS A 283 -10.76 -7.18 -3.88
CA CYS A 283 -9.87 -7.78 -4.89
C CYS A 283 -8.39 -7.64 -4.50
N TYR A 284 -7.99 -6.52 -3.89
CA TYR A 284 -6.64 -6.35 -3.37
C TYR A 284 -6.29 -7.43 -2.33
N THR A 285 -7.18 -7.66 -1.35
CA THR A 285 -6.92 -8.56 -0.22
C THR A 285 -7.15 -10.03 -0.53
N GLU A 286 -8.13 -10.36 -1.38
CA GLU A 286 -8.55 -11.74 -1.65
C GLU A 286 -7.93 -12.31 -2.93
N LEU A 287 -7.47 -11.47 -3.87
CA LEU A 287 -6.90 -11.91 -5.15
C LEU A 287 -5.46 -11.43 -5.34
N TYR A 288 -5.24 -10.13 -5.49
CA TYR A 288 -3.93 -9.58 -5.91
C TYR A 288 -2.77 -9.98 -5.00
N ILE A 289 -2.83 -9.68 -3.70
CA ILE A 289 -1.73 -10.01 -2.79
C ILE A 289 -1.54 -11.52 -2.64
N PRO A 290 -2.58 -12.34 -2.39
CA PRO A 290 -2.42 -13.79 -2.37
C PRO A 290 -1.77 -14.35 -3.65
N GLU A 291 -2.16 -13.88 -4.82
CA GLU A 291 -1.60 -14.34 -6.10
C GLU A 291 -0.15 -13.91 -6.28
N LEU A 292 0.16 -12.65 -6.01
CA LEU A 292 1.53 -12.14 -6.06
C LEU A 292 2.46 -12.97 -5.16
N VAL A 293 2.02 -13.29 -3.94
CA VAL A 293 2.80 -14.13 -3.01
C VAL A 293 2.91 -15.56 -3.54
N ASN A 294 1.80 -16.20 -3.93
CA ASN A 294 1.81 -17.58 -4.43
C ASN A 294 2.70 -17.75 -5.67
N MET A 295 2.61 -16.84 -6.64
CA MET A 295 3.43 -16.89 -7.86
C MET A 295 4.92 -16.73 -7.54
N SER A 296 5.26 -15.88 -6.56
CA SER A 296 6.64 -15.64 -6.13
C SER A 296 7.29 -16.85 -5.42
N TYR A 297 6.50 -17.79 -4.90
CA TYR A 297 6.95 -19.00 -4.21
C TYR A 297 6.61 -20.31 -4.93
N SER A 298 6.03 -20.25 -6.13
CA SER A 298 5.67 -21.45 -6.90
C SER A 298 6.91 -22.22 -7.38
N ASP A 299 6.80 -23.55 -7.55
CA ASP A 299 7.92 -24.39 -8.04
C ASP A 299 8.38 -24.02 -9.47
N ASN A 300 7.51 -23.33 -10.22
CA ASN A 300 7.80 -22.79 -11.55
C ASN A 300 8.31 -21.34 -11.52
N ALA A 301 8.46 -20.75 -10.33
CA ALA A 301 8.97 -19.39 -10.21
C ALA A 301 10.41 -19.34 -10.73
N HIS A 302 10.71 -18.35 -11.56
CA HIS A 302 12.08 -18.06 -11.96
C HIS A 302 12.96 -17.88 -10.71
N HIS A 303 14.24 -18.26 -10.82
CA HIS A 303 15.23 -18.01 -9.77
C HIS A 303 15.11 -16.53 -9.33
N ASN A 304 14.99 -16.29 -8.02
CA ASN A 304 14.82 -14.95 -7.44
C ASN A 304 13.46 -14.23 -7.64
N ALA A 305 12.35 -14.93 -7.95
CA ALA A 305 11.02 -14.29 -7.99
C ALA A 305 10.61 -13.61 -6.66
N HIS A 306 11.08 -14.11 -5.51
CA HIS A 306 10.90 -13.46 -4.21
C HIS A 306 11.51 -12.04 -4.14
N LEU A 307 12.50 -11.71 -4.98
CA LEU A 307 13.03 -10.35 -5.08
C LEU A 307 12.05 -9.40 -5.76
N VAL A 308 11.17 -9.89 -6.65
CA VAL A 308 10.05 -9.08 -7.16
C VAL A 308 9.08 -8.75 -6.02
N LEU A 309 8.78 -9.73 -5.16
CA LEU A 309 7.94 -9.52 -3.98
C LEU A 309 8.57 -8.52 -2.98
N LEU A 310 9.90 -8.49 -2.86
CA LEU A 310 10.61 -7.49 -2.06
C LEU A 310 10.36 -6.05 -2.58
N VAL A 311 10.17 -5.85 -3.89
CA VAL A 311 9.74 -4.54 -4.43
C VAL A 311 8.44 -4.10 -3.78
N LYS A 312 7.45 -5.01 -3.66
CA LYS A 312 6.17 -4.69 -3.03
C LYS A 312 6.31 -4.34 -1.55
N ILE A 313 7.18 -5.04 -0.82
CA ILE A 313 7.47 -4.75 0.58
C ILE A 313 8.08 -3.33 0.73
N ILE A 314 9.02 -2.95 -0.14
CA ILE A 314 9.62 -1.62 -0.13
C ILE A 314 8.61 -0.54 -0.51
N ASP A 315 7.76 -0.79 -1.52
CA ASP A 315 6.63 0.09 -1.90
C ASP A 315 5.71 0.38 -0.70
N LEU A 316 5.21 -0.67 -0.03
CA LEU A 316 4.36 -0.54 1.16
C LEU A 316 5.07 0.26 2.26
N SER A 317 6.36 0.00 2.46
CA SER A 317 7.14 0.78 3.41
C SER A 317 7.28 2.26 2.97
N ASP A 318 7.42 2.57 1.67
CA ASP A 318 7.63 3.95 1.16
C ASP A 318 6.34 4.76 1.22
N ASN A 319 5.19 4.11 0.97
CA ASN A 319 3.88 4.71 1.09
C ASN A 319 3.63 5.34 2.46
N ASN A 320 4.33 4.87 3.49
CA ASN A 320 4.29 5.48 4.82
C ASN A 320 4.88 6.90 4.90
N HIS A 321 5.78 7.31 4.00
CA HIS A 321 6.32 8.68 3.98
C HIS A 321 5.26 9.74 3.64
N GLY A 322 4.20 9.35 2.92
CA GLY A 322 3.08 10.24 2.60
C GLY A 322 1.91 10.12 3.57
N LEU A 323 1.99 9.26 4.58
CA LEU A 323 0.84 8.85 5.39
C LEU A 323 0.15 10.05 6.04
N ASP A 324 0.89 11.03 6.54
CA ASP A 324 0.30 12.15 7.29
C ASP A 324 -0.58 13.06 6.45
N SER A 325 -0.29 13.17 5.15
CA SER A 325 -1.07 13.95 4.18
C SER A 325 -2.35 13.25 3.70
N MET A 326 -2.55 11.97 4.03
CA MET A 326 -3.70 11.21 3.56
C MET A 326 -4.93 11.40 4.45
N ASP A 327 -6.11 11.18 3.87
CA ASP A 327 -7.35 11.04 4.65
C ASP A 327 -7.32 9.79 5.55
N GLN A 328 -8.12 9.79 6.62
CA GLN A 328 -8.13 8.72 7.62
C GLN A 328 -8.36 7.32 7.03
N ASN A 329 -9.28 7.16 6.07
CA ASN A 329 -9.56 5.87 5.48
C ASN A 329 -8.36 5.38 4.65
N SER A 330 -7.70 6.26 3.91
CA SER A 330 -6.46 5.94 3.19
C SER A 330 -5.32 5.54 4.12
N LYS A 331 -5.17 6.23 5.28
CA LYS A 331 -4.15 5.85 6.29
C LYS A 331 -4.40 4.44 6.82
N ILE A 332 -5.65 4.14 7.19
CA ILE A 332 -6.08 2.81 7.66
C ILE A 332 -5.80 1.76 6.58
N LYS A 333 -6.23 1.98 5.33
CA LYS A 333 -5.96 1.04 4.23
C LYS A 333 -4.45 0.80 4.08
N ASN A 334 -3.61 1.84 4.08
CA ASN A 334 -2.16 1.70 3.90
C ASN A 334 -1.49 0.88 5.02
N ILE A 335 -1.84 1.14 6.29
CA ILE A 335 -1.33 0.36 7.43
C ILE A 335 -1.75 -1.12 7.30
N ARG A 336 -3.03 -1.37 7.01
CA ARG A 336 -3.58 -2.73 6.85
C ARG A 336 -2.92 -3.49 5.71
N LYS A 337 -2.64 -2.83 4.57
CA LYS A 337 -1.92 -3.45 3.44
C LYS A 337 -0.58 -4.04 3.87
N SER A 338 0.16 -3.35 4.74
CA SER A 338 1.45 -3.82 5.25
C SER A 338 1.32 -5.11 6.06
N VAL A 339 0.32 -5.18 6.95
CA VAL A 339 0.08 -6.37 7.79
C VAL A 339 -0.44 -7.54 6.97
N ILE A 340 -1.46 -7.34 6.12
CA ILE A 340 -2.04 -8.38 5.28
C ILE A 340 -0.97 -9.02 4.38
N THR A 341 -0.14 -8.18 3.75
CA THR A 341 0.96 -8.66 2.90
C THR A 341 1.98 -9.44 3.72
N SER A 342 2.39 -8.94 4.90
CA SER A 342 3.37 -9.62 5.76
C SER A 342 2.86 -10.97 6.25
N ASP A 343 1.62 -11.03 6.71
CA ASP A 343 0.99 -12.24 7.26
C ASP A 343 0.84 -13.31 6.16
N LEU A 344 0.44 -12.93 4.94
CA LEU A 344 0.41 -13.84 3.80
C LEU A 344 1.80 -14.36 3.42
N ILE A 345 2.82 -13.49 3.36
CA ILE A 345 4.20 -13.91 3.07
C ILE A 345 4.71 -14.88 4.13
N GLU A 346 4.55 -14.57 5.42
CA GLU A 346 5.02 -15.45 6.49
C GLU A 346 4.34 -16.82 6.45
N SER A 347 3.06 -16.89 6.07
CA SER A 347 2.34 -18.16 5.94
C SER A 347 2.86 -19.05 4.81
N LEU A 348 3.51 -18.49 3.79
CA LEU A 348 3.94 -19.18 2.57
C LEU A 348 5.47 -19.27 2.40
N ASP A 349 6.24 -18.38 3.02
CA ASP A 349 7.70 -18.29 2.94
C ASP A 349 8.38 -19.35 3.82
N LYS A 350 8.30 -20.61 3.39
CA LYS A 350 8.90 -21.76 4.10
C LYS A 350 10.40 -21.62 4.30
N ASN A 351 11.09 -20.93 3.38
CA ASN A 351 12.54 -20.73 3.41
C ASN A 351 12.96 -19.46 4.15
N ARG A 352 11.98 -18.65 4.62
CA ARG A 352 12.20 -17.41 5.36
C ARG A 352 13.06 -16.38 4.61
N LEU A 353 13.02 -16.40 3.27
CA LEU A 353 13.82 -15.53 2.40
C LEU A 353 13.52 -14.06 2.63
N LEU A 354 12.27 -13.71 2.96
CA LEU A 354 11.83 -12.33 3.20
C LEU A 354 11.50 -12.05 4.67
N SER A 355 11.73 -13.01 5.56
CA SER A 355 11.31 -12.96 6.98
C SER A 355 11.78 -11.70 7.73
N ASN A 356 13.00 -11.24 7.49
CA ASN A 356 13.51 -10.03 8.11
C ASN A 356 12.76 -8.77 7.63
N TYR A 357 12.46 -8.71 6.34
CA TYR A 357 11.73 -7.58 5.75
C TYR A 357 10.26 -7.57 6.18
N THR A 358 9.60 -8.73 6.25
CA THR A 358 8.22 -8.84 6.72
C THR A 358 8.09 -8.46 8.20
N ARG A 359 9.05 -8.89 9.04
CA ARG A 359 9.13 -8.48 10.45
C ARG A 359 9.30 -6.97 10.60
N GLU A 360 10.17 -6.35 9.81
CA GLU A 360 10.34 -4.89 9.81
C GLU A 360 9.05 -4.17 9.45
N ILE A 361 8.41 -4.49 8.31
CA ILE A 361 7.22 -3.74 7.86
C ILE A 361 6.00 -3.97 8.76
N ARG A 362 5.85 -5.17 9.35
CA ARG A 362 4.76 -5.47 10.29
C ARG A 362 4.89 -4.65 11.57
N GLU A 363 6.10 -4.59 12.12
CA GLU A 363 6.39 -3.80 13.31
C GLU A 363 6.21 -2.30 13.03
N ASP A 364 6.67 -1.84 11.87
CA ASP A 364 6.42 -0.48 11.39
C ASP A 364 4.92 -0.15 11.29
N ALA A 365 4.11 -1.08 10.80
CA ALA A 365 2.66 -0.92 10.70
C ALA A 365 2.01 -0.84 12.09
N LEU A 366 2.43 -1.68 13.04
CA LEU A 366 1.93 -1.67 14.41
C LEU A 366 2.27 -0.34 15.11
N VAL A 367 3.54 0.10 15.06
CA VAL A 367 3.98 1.39 15.63
C VAL A 367 3.19 2.57 15.05
N LYS A 368 2.90 2.56 13.74
CA LYS A 368 2.12 3.62 13.09
C LYS A 368 0.65 3.57 13.47
N ALA A 369 0.07 2.38 13.60
CA ALA A 369 -1.31 2.21 14.06
C ALA A 369 -1.47 2.75 15.48
N GLU A 370 -0.55 2.39 16.39
CA GLU A 370 -0.53 2.93 17.75
C GLU A 370 -0.41 4.46 17.74
N HIS A 371 0.55 5.00 17.00
CA HIS A 371 0.73 6.44 16.91
C HIS A 371 -0.54 7.15 16.42
N PHE A 372 -1.21 6.59 15.42
CA PHE A 372 -2.42 7.16 14.85
C PHE A 372 -3.57 7.21 15.85
N VAL A 373 -3.70 6.19 16.70
CA VAL A 373 -4.70 6.13 17.79
C VAL A 373 -4.30 7.05 18.95
N LEU A 374 -3.03 7.03 19.35
CA LEU A 374 -2.52 7.82 20.47
C LEU A 374 -2.66 9.32 20.25
N LYS A 375 -2.54 9.79 19.00
CA LYS A 375 -2.74 11.20 18.64
C LYS A 375 -4.12 11.68 19.07
N ASP A 376 -5.17 10.90 18.82
CA ASP A 376 -6.54 11.22 19.25
C ASP A 376 -6.72 11.11 20.76
N LEU A 377 -6.20 10.05 21.39
CA LEU A 377 -6.31 9.87 22.84
C LEU A 377 -5.68 11.02 23.63
N MET A 378 -4.71 11.72 23.03
CA MET A 378 -4.04 12.85 23.67
C MET A 378 -4.76 14.20 23.48
N HIS A 379 -5.82 14.28 22.67
CA HIS A 379 -6.55 15.52 22.40
C HIS A 379 -7.37 16.00 23.62
N GLU A 380 -7.24 17.29 23.95
CA GLU A 380 -7.96 17.91 25.08
C GLU A 380 -9.30 18.52 24.67
N GLU A 381 -9.32 19.20 23.54
CA GLU A 381 -10.54 19.78 22.97
C GLU A 381 -11.39 18.67 22.39
N SER A 382 -12.71 18.73 22.62
CA SER A 382 -13.65 17.69 22.17
C SER A 382 -13.19 16.26 22.49
N CYS A 383 -12.59 16.06 23.68
CA CYS A 383 -11.96 14.80 24.05
C CYS A 383 -12.85 13.54 23.89
N GLN A 384 -14.18 13.68 24.01
CA GLN A 384 -15.11 12.57 23.76
C GLN A 384 -15.13 12.16 22.29
N ASP A 385 -15.14 13.11 21.36
CA ASP A 385 -15.20 12.86 19.92
C ASP A 385 -13.91 12.18 19.46
N PHE A 386 -12.75 12.70 19.88
CA PHE A 386 -11.46 12.09 19.59
C PHE A 386 -11.31 10.72 20.25
N PHE A 387 -11.82 10.52 21.47
CA PHE A 387 -11.81 9.20 22.08
C PHE A 387 -12.62 8.18 21.27
N VAL A 388 -13.81 8.57 20.80
CA VAL A 388 -14.63 7.70 19.93
C VAL A 388 -13.92 7.44 18.60
N ASP A 389 -13.28 8.45 17.98
CA ASP A 389 -12.49 8.27 16.76
C ASP A 389 -11.33 7.28 16.96
N ALA A 390 -10.65 7.35 18.11
CA ALA A 390 -9.60 6.41 18.51
C ALA A 390 -10.14 4.96 18.56
N LEU A 391 -11.31 4.75 19.17
CA LEU A 391 -11.96 3.42 19.22
C LEU A 391 -12.36 2.93 17.83
N VAL A 392 -12.90 3.81 16.98
CA VAL A 392 -13.24 3.48 15.58
C VAL A 392 -11.99 3.09 14.79
N LYS A 393 -10.86 3.78 15.00
CA LYS A 393 -9.56 3.43 14.39
C LYS A 393 -9.08 2.05 14.82
N ILE A 394 -9.17 1.71 16.11
CA ILE A 394 -8.85 0.35 16.60
C ILE A 394 -9.73 -0.69 15.91
N ARG A 395 -11.05 -0.48 15.87
CA ARG A 395 -12.00 -1.41 15.23
C ARG A 395 -11.69 -1.61 13.75
N LYS A 396 -11.43 -0.53 13.01
CA LYS A 396 -11.11 -0.57 11.57
C LYS A 396 -9.75 -1.19 11.26
N MET A 397 -8.82 -1.19 12.21
CA MET A 397 -7.48 -1.78 12.11
C MET A 397 -7.32 -3.04 12.98
N ARG A 398 -8.42 -3.78 13.20
CA ARG A 398 -8.41 -4.99 14.04
C ARG A 398 -7.36 -6.02 13.62
N ASP A 399 -7.13 -6.16 12.33
CA ASP A 399 -6.14 -7.09 11.73
C ASP A 399 -4.69 -6.66 12.01
N VAL A 400 -4.47 -5.37 12.27
CA VAL A 400 -3.18 -4.82 12.68
C VAL A 400 -2.91 -5.09 14.16
N PHE A 401 -3.89 -4.78 15.02
CA PHE A 401 -3.74 -4.86 16.47
C PHE A 401 -3.93 -6.27 17.04
N TYR A 402 -4.59 -7.18 16.32
CA TYR A 402 -4.92 -8.51 16.82
C TYR A 402 -4.53 -9.60 15.83
N ILE A 403 -4.14 -10.75 16.36
CA ILE A 403 -3.95 -12.00 15.63
C ILE A 403 -5.25 -12.82 15.77
N GLN A 404 -5.75 -13.37 14.66
CA GLN A 404 -6.90 -14.27 14.68
C GLN A 404 -6.45 -15.64 15.23
N GLU A 405 -7.16 -16.15 16.25
CA GLU A 405 -6.99 -17.52 16.76
C GLU A 405 -7.65 -18.55 15.85
#